data_AF-A0A6V8NMC5-F1
#
_entry.id   AF-A0A6V8NMC5-F1
#
_cell.length_a   1.000
_cell.length_b   1.000
_cell.length_c   1.000
_cell.angle_alpha   90.00
_cell.angle_beta   90.00
_cell.angle_gamma   90.00
#
_symmetry.space_group_name_H-M   'P 1'
#
loop_
_entity.id
_entity.type
_entity.pdbx_description
1 polymer ?
#
loop_
_entity_poly.entity_id
_entity_poly.type
_entity_poly.pdbx_seq_one_letter_code
_entity_poly.pdbx_strand_id
1 'polypeptide(L)'
;NFNAPLTSSCGRLYDAVAALLGVCFENMYEGQAATELAELAKGEDGTSYPFALDGSMILTGEMLRRIVLDSQNGVSAAKIAANFQQTLVEALASAVLSTREKEGLERVVLSGGSF
;
A
#
# COMPACT_ATOMS: atom_id res chain seq x y z
N ASN A 1 -8.91 -15.73 -17.57
CA ASN A 1 -8.89 -16.22 -16.17
C ASN A 1 -8.61 -17.71 -16.12
N PHE A 2 -7.35 -18.11 -16.34
CA PHE A 2 -6.86 -19.46 -16.07
C PHE A 2 -5.71 -19.33 -15.07
N ASN A 3 -5.73 -20.06 -13.96
CA ASN A 3 -4.74 -19.97 -12.87
C ASN A 3 -4.45 -18.54 -12.35
N ALA A 4 -5.48 -17.69 -12.31
CA ALA A 4 -5.40 -16.30 -11.84
C ALA A 4 -6.46 -16.04 -10.76
N PRO A 5 -6.30 -16.61 -9.54
CA PRO A 5 -7.22 -16.35 -8.43
C PRO A 5 -7.17 -14.85 -8.04
N LEU A 6 -8.32 -14.31 -7.65
CA LEU A 6 -8.38 -12.96 -7.11
C LEU A 6 -7.73 -12.89 -5.72
N THR A 7 -7.13 -11.75 -5.40
CA THR A 7 -6.51 -11.50 -4.10
C THR A 7 -6.79 -10.08 -3.62
N SER A 8 -6.94 -9.93 -2.31
CA SER A 8 -7.00 -8.65 -1.58
C SER A 8 -5.81 -8.49 -0.63
N SER A 9 -4.73 -9.25 -0.85
CA SER A 9 -3.56 -9.29 0.03
C SER A 9 -2.79 -7.95 0.03
N CYS A 10 -2.58 -7.39 1.22
CA CYS A 10 -1.69 -6.25 1.42
C CYS A 10 -0.25 -6.58 1.00
N GLY A 11 0.25 -7.78 1.32
CA GLY A 11 1.58 -8.22 0.89
C GLY A 11 1.74 -8.21 -0.63
N ARG A 12 0.74 -8.69 -1.39
CA ARG A 12 0.76 -8.64 -2.86
C ARG A 12 0.72 -7.21 -3.41
N LEU A 13 0.10 -6.28 -2.69
CA LEU A 13 0.14 -4.86 -3.03
C LEU A 13 1.56 -4.27 -2.83
N TYR A 14 2.23 -4.61 -1.72
CA TYR A 14 3.64 -4.25 -1.50
C TYR A 14 4.55 -4.83 -2.59
N ASP A 15 4.39 -6.10 -2.95
CA ASP A 15 5.16 -6.73 -4.02
C ASP A 15 4.98 -6.00 -5.35
N ALA A 16 3.74 -5.60 -5.69
CA ALA A 16 3.44 -4.86 -6.90
C ALA A 16 4.13 -3.49 -6.92
N VAL A 17 4.09 -2.74 -5.80
CA VAL A 17 4.76 -1.43 -5.72
C VAL A 17 6.28 -1.57 -5.78
N ALA A 18 6.87 -2.55 -5.09
CA ALA A 18 8.30 -2.80 -5.14
C ALA A 18 8.78 -3.13 -6.57
N ALA A 19 8.01 -3.93 -7.32
CA ALA A 19 8.31 -4.23 -8.71
C ALA A 19 8.17 -2.99 -9.62
N LEU A 20 7.13 -2.17 -9.42
CA LEU A 20 6.93 -0.92 -10.18
C LEU A 20 8.06 0.10 -9.97
N LEU A 21 8.68 0.10 -8.79
CA LEU A 21 9.79 0.98 -8.44
C LEU A 21 11.17 0.36 -8.75
N GLY A 22 11.21 -0.87 -9.29
CA GLY A 22 12.45 -1.57 -9.58
C GLY A 22 13.26 -1.96 -8.36
N VAL A 23 12.62 -2.06 -7.19
CA VAL A 23 13.26 -2.45 -5.91
C VAL A 23 13.43 -3.95 -5.84
N CYS A 24 12.35 -4.70 -6.06
CA CYS A 24 12.34 -6.16 -6.00
C CYS A 24 11.42 -6.72 -7.09
N PHE A 25 11.98 -7.49 -8.01
CA PHE A 25 11.23 -8.18 -9.07
C PHE A 25 10.92 -9.63 -8.73
N GLU A 26 11.83 -10.29 -8.01
CA GLU A 26 11.73 -11.69 -7.58
C GLU A 26 12.06 -11.79 -6.10
N ASN A 27 11.13 -12.35 -5.32
CA ASN A 27 11.33 -12.60 -3.90
C ASN A 27 12.16 -13.88 -3.70
N MET A 28 13.25 -13.77 -2.96
CA MET A 28 14.10 -14.87 -2.49
C MET A 28 13.63 -15.44 -1.15
N TYR A 29 12.83 -14.67 -0.40
CA TYR A 29 12.18 -15.08 0.84
C TYR A 29 10.82 -14.37 1.01
N GLU A 30 9.98 -14.91 1.89
CA GLU A 30 8.66 -14.32 2.15
C GLU A 30 8.79 -12.95 2.82
N GLY A 31 8.16 -11.93 2.21
CA GLY A 31 8.17 -10.57 2.73
C GLY A 31 9.38 -9.71 2.31
N GLN A 32 10.27 -10.21 1.44
CA GLN A 32 11.43 -9.44 0.97
C GLN A 32 11.06 -8.08 0.37
N ALA A 33 10.22 -8.06 -0.67
CA ALA A 33 9.80 -6.82 -1.31
C ALA A 33 9.20 -5.81 -0.34
N ALA A 34 8.38 -6.29 0.61
CA ALA A 34 7.77 -5.44 1.63
C ALA A 34 8.83 -4.83 2.58
N THR A 35 9.80 -5.65 3.00
CA THR A 35 10.90 -5.24 3.89
C THR A 35 11.80 -4.22 3.21
N GLU A 36 12.23 -4.49 1.97
CA GLU A 36 13.09 -3.59 1.22
C GLU A 36 12.41 -2.26 0.90
N LEU A 37 11.13 -2.28 0.53
CA LEU A 37 10.36 -1.05 0.32
C LEU A 37 10.22 -0.24 1.61
N ALA A 38 10.11 -0.90 2.77
CA ALA A 38 10.05 -0.24 4.06
C ALA A 38 11.38 0.36 4.51
N GLU A 39 12.48 -0.34 4.30
CA GLU A 39 13.82 0.21 4.53
C GLU A 39 14.09 1.40 3.59
N LEU A 40 13.66 1.33 2.33
CA LEU A 40 13.85 2.39 1.34
C LEU A 40 13.09 3.69 1.71
N ALA A 41 11.94 3.57 2.37
CA ALA A 41 11.16 4.72 2.83
C ALA A 41 11.75 5.40 4.08
N LYS A 42 12.71 4.79 4.77
CA LYS A 42 13.23 5.34 6.04
C LYS A 42 13.93 6.69 5.83
N GLY A 43 13.54 7.65 6.66
CA GLY A 43 14.11 9.01 6.64
C GLY A 43 13.46 9.94 5.61
N GLU A 44 12.47 9.46 4.85
CA GLU A 44 11.63 10.27 3.98
C GLU A 44 10.30 10.60 4.66
N ASP A 45 9.86 11.85 4.53
CA ASP A 45 8.51 12.23 4.93
C ASP A 45 7.51 11.75 3.88
N GLY A 46 6.48 10.99 4.27
CA GLY A 46 5.43 10.54 3.35
C GLY A 46 4.33 11.58 3.15
N THR A 47 3.81 11.70 1.93
CA THR A 47 2.56 12.42 1.64
C THR A 47 1.61 11.48 0.93
N SER A 48 0.35 11.40 1.40
CA SER A 48 -0.62 10.48 0.82
C SER A 48 -0.95 10.83 -0.63
N TYR A 49 -1.04 9.79 -1.46
CA TYR A 49 -1.72 9.85 -2.74
C TYR A 49 -3.24 9.93 -2.54
N PRO A 50 -3.97 10.46 -3.53
CA PRO A 50 -5.41 10.29 -3.57
C PRO A 50 -5.82 8.82 -3.60
N PHE A 51 -6.79 8.45 -2.77
CA PHE A 51 -7.42 7.14 -2.75
C PHE A 51 -8.94 7.30 -2.61
N ALA A 52 -9.67 6.23 -2.92
CA ALA A 52 -11.11 6.17 -2.75
C ALA A 52 -11.51 4.96 -1.91
N LEU A 53 -12.64 5.09 -1.24
CA LEU A 53 -13.29 3.99 -0.52
C LEU A 53 -14.61 3.64 -1.19
N ASP A 54 -14.89 2.34 -1.30
CA ASP A 54 -16.24 1.80 -1.52
C ASP A 54 -16.71 1.14 -0.22
N GLY A 55 -17.45 1.89 0.59
CA GLY A 55 -17.76 1.51 1.95
C GLY A 55 -16.50 1.46 2.84
N SER A 56 -16.06 0.25 3.20
CA SER A 56 -14.80 -0.01 3.92
C SER A 56 -13.71 -0.59 3.00
N MET A 57 -14.01 -0.81 1.72
CA MET A 57 -13.05 -1.34 0.75
C MET A 57 -12.16 -0.22 0.22
N ILE A 58 -10.85 -0.40 0.28
CA ILE A 58 -9.87 0.53 -0.28
C ILE A 58 -9.68 0.25 -1.76
N LEU A 59 -9.92 1.25 -2.61
CA LEU A 59 -9.71 1.16 -4.05
C LEU A 59 -8.29 1.60 -4.41
N THR A 60 -7.41 0.64 -4.71
CA THR A 60 -5.96 0.87 -4.92
C THR A 60 -5.60 1.40 -6.31
N GLY A 61 -6.54 1.37 -7.26
CA GLY A 61 -6.26 1.67 -8.67
C GLY A 61 -5.69 3.08 -8.91
N GLU A 62 -6.24 4.09 -8.23
CA GLU A 62 -5.76 5.47 -8.41
C GLU A 62 -4.38 5.68 -7.79
N MET A 63 -4.16 5.16 -6.57
CA MET A 63 -2.85 5.17 -5.92
C MET A 63 -1.78 4.52 -6.80
N LEU A 64 -2.05 3.35 -7.38
CA LEU A 64 -1.10 2.68 -8.27
C LEU A 64 -0.80 3.49 -9.54
N ARG A 65 -1.80 4.15 -10.13
CA ARG A 65 -1.57 5.06 -11.27
C ARG A 65 -0.66 6.23 -10.89
N ARG A 66 -0.86 6.84 -9.72
CA ARG A 66 -0.01 7.93 -9.24
C ARG A 66 1.43 7.49 -9.00
N ILE A 67 1.62 6.30 -8.42
CA ILE A 67 2.96 5.68 -8.24
C ILE A 67 3.68 5.53 -9.60
N VAL A 68 2.97 5.02 -10.62
CA VAL A 68 3.54 4.89 -11.98
C VAL A 68 3.91 6.25 -12.57
N LEU A 69 3.04 7.26 -12.44
CA LEU A 69 3.30 8.61 -12.95
C LEU A 69 4.50 9.26 -12.26
N ASP A 70 4.60 9.15 -10.93
CA ASP A 70 5.72 9.70 -10.17
C ASP A 70 7.05 9.03 -10.56
N SER A 71 7.03 7.70 -10.73
CA SER A 71 8.18 6.95 -11.23
C SER A 71 8.62 7.43 -12.61
N GLN A 72 7.67 7.62 -13.54
CA GLN A 72 7.95 8.16 -14.89
C GLN A 72 8.46 9.61 -14.87
N ASN A 73 8.04 10.40 -13.89
CA ASN A 73 8.48 11.79 -13.70
C ASN A 73 9.82 11.90 -12.94
N GLY A 74 10.45 10.79 -12.58
CA GLY A 74 11.76 10.77 -11.93
C GLY A 74 11.71 11.12 -10.43
N VAL A 75 10.55 10.99 -9.78
CA VAL A 75 10.48 11.06 -8.31
C VAL A 75 11.26 9.87 -7.74
N SER A 76 12.04 10.09 -6.68
CA SER A 76 12.87 9.04 -6.11
C SER A 76 12.02 7.88 -5.59
N ALA A 77 12.51 6.64 -5.76
CA ALA A 77 11.82 5.46 -5.26
C ALA A 77 11.59 5.50 -3.74
N ALA A 78 12.52 6.09 -2.99
CA ALA A 78 12.39 6.34 -1.54
C ALA A 78 11.19 7.25 -1.21
N LYS A 79 11.03 8.36 -1.95
CA LYS A 79 9.90 9.26 -1.76
C LYS A 79 8.57 8.59 -2.14
N ILE A 80 8.55 7.85 -3.24
CA ILE A 80 7.33 7.12 -3.66
C ILE A 80 6.98 6.03 -2.65
N ALA A 81 7.97 5.31 -2.11
CA ALA A 81 7.76 4.31 -1.06
C ALA A 81 7.17 4.94 0.20
N ALA A 82 7.70 6.08 0.66
CA ALA A 82 7.16 6.82 1.80
C ALA A 82 5.74 7.33 1.56
N ASN A 83 5.46 7.88 0.37
CA ASN A 83 4.12 8.30 -0.03
C ASN A 83 3.14 7.12 -0.06
N PHE A 84 3.53 5.97 -0.61
CA PHE A 84 2.72 4.75 -0.63
C PHE A 84 2.37 4.27 0.78
N GLN A 85 3.34 4.22 1.70
CA GLN A 85 3.10 3.83 3.08
C GLN A 85 2.16 4.80 3.80
N GLN A 86 2.38 6.11 3.63
CA GLN A 86 1.49 7.13 4.18
C GLN A 86 0.07 6.98 3.63
N THR A 87 -0.06 6.73 2.33
CA THR A 87 -1.35 6.48 1.68
C THR A 87 -2.06 5.28 2.27
N LEU A 88 -1.34 4.18 2.50
CA LEU A 88 -1.92 2.96 3.06
C LEU A 88 -2.40 3.18 4.49
N VAL A 89 -1.64 3.91 5.32
CA VAL A 89 -2.02 4.27 6.69
C VAL A 89 -3.30 5.13 6.68
N GLU A 90 -3.35 6.18 5.87
CA GLU A 90 -4.51 7.07 5.78
C GLU A 90 -5.75 6.34 5.23
N ALA A 91 -5.57 5.47 4.24
CA ALA A 91 -6.66 4.68 3.67
C ALA A 91 -7.23 3.66 4.67
N LEU A 92 -6.35 2.98 5.42
CA LEU A 92 -6.76 2.06 6.49
C LEU A 92 -7.49 2.80 7.61
N ALA A 93 -6.97 3.94 8.07
CA ALA A 93 -7.63 4.76 9.08
C ALA A 93 -9.01 5.22 8.61
N SER A 94 -9.12 5.66 7.36
CA SER A 94 -10.39 6.09 6.76
C SER A 94 -11.41 4.94 6.66
N ALA A 95 -10.97 3.74 6.27
CA ALA A 95 -11.82 2.55 6.21
C ALA A 95 -12.31 2.12 7.61
N VAL A 96 -11.44 2.20 8.62
CA VAL A 96 -11.77 1.92 10.02
C VAL A 96 -12.80 2.94 10.55
N LEU A 97 -12.61 4.23 10.28
CA LEU A 97 -13.55 5.27 10.70
C LEU A 97 -14.91 5.11 10.01
N SER A 98 -14.94 4.85 8.71
CA SER A 98 -16.17 4.52 7.96
C SER A 98 -16.91 3.32 8.57
N THR A 99 -16.17 2.30 9.03
CA THR A 99 -16.76 1.14 9.71
C THR A 99 -17.32 1.50 11.08
N ARG A 100 -16.59 2.32 11.86
CA ARG A 100 -17.07 2.82 13.16
C ARG A 100 -18.36 3.62 13.02
N GLU A 101 -18.45 4.52 12.05
CA GLU A 101 -19.65 5.35 11.84
C GLU A 101 -20.89 4.50 11.54
N LYS A 102 -20.72 3.39 10.84
CA LYS A 102 -21.83 2.47 10.49
C LYS A 102 -22.21 1.54 11.63
N GLU A 103 -21.22 0.98 12.34
CA GLU A 103 -21.41 -0.13 13.27
C GLU A 103 -21.30 0.28 14.75
N GLY A 104 -20.85 1.50 15.05
CA GLY A 104 -20.65 1.98 16.42
C GLY A 104 -19.47 1.35 17.18
N LEU A 105 -18.57 0.65 16.48
CA LEU A 105 -17.42 -0.03 17.09
C LEU A 105 -16.33 0.96 17.53
N GLU A 106 -15.77 0.77 18.72
CA GLU A 106 -14.74 1.67 19.28
C GLU A 106 -13.36 1.02 19.47
N ARG A 107 -13.25 -0.29 19.21
CA ARG A 107 -12.00 -1.03 19.38
C ARG A 107 -11.48 -1.52 18.04
N VAL A 108 -10.22 -1.18 17.76
CA VAL A 108 -9.48 -1.63 16.57
C VAL A 108 -8.38 -2.58 17.03
N VAL A 109 -8.20 -3.69 16.31
CA VAL A 109 -7.10 -4.64 16.54
C VAL A 109 -6.33 -4.77 15.22
N LEU A 110 -5.01 -4.59 15.28
CA LEU A 110 -4.11 -4.78 14.14
C LEU A 110 -3.33 -6.08 14.36
N SER A 111 -3.26 -6.92 13.33
CA SER A 111 -2.60 -8.23 13.37
C SER A 111 -2.32 -8.72 11.94
N GLY A 112 -1.59 -9.83 11.81
CA GLY A 112 -1.15 -10.40 10.54
C GLY A 112 0.25 -9.90 10.13
N GLY A 113 0.93 -10.64 9.25
CA GLY A 113 2.35 -10.43 8.96
C GLY A 113 2.73 -9.14 8.21
N SER A 114 1.77 -8.25 7.94
CA SER A 114 2.03 -6.92 7.36
C SER A 114 2.11 -5.80 8.40
N PHE A 115 1.72 -6.06 9.65
CA PHE A 115 1.87 -5.14 10.79
C PHE A 115 3.03 -5.59 11.67
#